data_AF-A0A8H5GU71-F1
#
_entry.id   AF-A0A8H5GU71-F1
#
_cell.length_a   1.000
_cell.length_b   1.000
_cell.length_c   1.000
_cell.angle_alpha   90.00
_cell.angle_beta   90.00
_cell.angle_gamma   90.00
#
_symmetry.space_group_name_H-M   'P 1'
#
loop_
_entity.id
_entity.type
_entity.pdbx_description
1 polymer ?
#
loop_
_entity_poly.entity_id
_entity_poly.type
_entity_poly.pdbx_seq_one_letter_code
_entity_poly.pdbx_strand_id
1 'polypeptide(L)'
;MSWAAFRETTRPEDQAYCLMGLFGVNMPPLYGEGFVKAFMRLQQEIIKVSDDRSIFAWIAPIGEQGPRGLFAKSPFEFRMSREVVVSKTGTISLHIVHITPPSRVPQ
;
A
#
# COMPACT_ATOMS: atom_id res chain seq x y z
N MET A 1 2.02 -4.46 1.04
CA MET A 1 1.10 -3.64 0.22
C MET A 1 1.22 -3.85 -1.30
N SER A 2 1.90 -4.90 -1.79
CA SER A 2 2.16 -5.09 -3.23
C SER A 2 0.92 -5.31 -4.10
N TRP A 3 -0.15 -5.86 -3.54
CA TRP A 3 -1.42 -6.07 -4.24
C TRP A 3 -2.11 -4.75 -4.68
N ALA A 4 -1.76 -3.62 -4.07
CA ALA A 4 -2.30 -2.30 -4.44
C ALA A 4 -1.42 -1.56 -5.47
N ALA A 5 -0.26 -2.12 -5.82
CA ALA A 5 0.76 -1.43 -6.63
C ALA A 5 0.30 -1.05 -8.03
N PHE A 6 -0.61 -1.82 -8.62
CA PHE A 6 -1.11 -1.63 -9.99
C PHE A 6 -2.57 -1.16 -10.03
N ARG A 7 -3.17 -0.80 -8.89
CA ARG A 7 -4.53 -0.26 -8.87
C ARG A 7 -4.50 1.21 -9.29
N GLU A 8 -5.33 1.57 -10.25
CA GLU A 8 -5.56 2.96 -10.65
C GLU A 8 -6.95 3.40 -10.18
N THR A 9 -7.04 4.63 -9.67
CA THR A 9 -8.29 5.26 -9.25
C THR A 9 -8.51 6.54 -10.03
N THR A 10 -9.78 6.92 -10.24
CA THR A 10 -10.14 8.14 -10.99
C THR A 10 -9.59 9.41 -10.35
N ARG A 11 -9.56 9.45 -9.00
CA ARG A 11 -8.85 10.51 -8.26
C ARG A 11 -7.65 9.92 -7.56
N PRO A 12 -6.49 10.59 -7.59
CA PRO A 12 -5.28 10.11 -6.93
C PRO A 12 -5.51 9.84 -5.43
N GLU A 13 -6.20 10.72 -4.71
CA GLU A 13 -6.45 10.58 -3.27
C GLU A 13 -7.35 9.40 -2.91
N ASP A 14 -8.26 9.01 -3.80
CA ASP A 14 -9.16 7.87 -3.59
C ASP A 14 -8.36 6.57 -3.40
N GLN A 15 -7.16 6.47 -3.97
CA GLN A 15 -6.29 5.32 -3.76
C GLN A 15 -5.85 5.20 -2.29
N ALA A 16 -5.63 6.31 -1.57
CA ALA A 16 -5.33 6.27 -0.13
C ALA A 16 -6.60 5.96 0.69
N TYR A 17 -7.73 6.58 0.33
CA TYR A 17 -8.98 6.42 1.06
C TYR A 17 -9.59 5.01 0.91
N CYS A 18 -9.48 4.38 -0.27
CA CYS A 18 -9.94 3.00 -0.45
C CYS A 18 -9.11 1.98 0.36
N LEU A 19 -7.85 2.28 0.67
CA LEU A 19 -6.99 1.40 1.47
C LEU A 19 -7.29 1.49 2.98
N MET A 20 -7.74 2.65 3.44
CA MET A 20 -8.08 2.90 4.84
C MET A 20 -9.04 1.84 5.42
N GLY A 21 -10.12 1.55 4.69
CA GLY A 21 -11.12 0.56 5.12
C GLY A 21 -10.58 -0.86 5.21
N LEU A 22 -9.55 -1.20 4.43
CA LEU A 22 -8.92 -2.52 4.49
C LEU A 22 -7.96 -2.65 5.68
N PHE A 23 -7.27 -1.57 6.04
CA PHE A 23 -6.39 -1.53 7.21
C PHE A 23 -7.14 -1.25 8.52
N GLY A 24 -8.44 -0.99 8.47
CA GLY A 24 -9.24 -0.69 9.65
C GLY A 24 -8.84 0.60 10.36
N VAL A 25 -8.18 1.51 9.64
CA VAL A 25 -7.78 2.83 10.17
C VAL A 25 -8.85 3.86 9.86
N ASN A 26 -8.89 4.96 10.61
CA ASN A 26 -9.80 6.07 10.36
C ASN A 26 -9.01 7.37 10.25
N MET A 27 -9.12 8.03 9.10
CA MET A 27 -8.42 9.28 8.82
C MET A 27 -9.39 10.22 8.10
N PRO A 28 -9.66 11.43 8.62
CA PRO A 28 -10.55 12.39 7.96
C PRO A 28 -10.04 12.74 6.55
N PRO A 29 -10.89 12.66 5.51
CA PRO A 29 -10.50 13.01 4.16
C PRO A 29 -10.25 14.51 4.05
N LEU A 30 -9.07 14.88 3.55
CA LEU A 30 -8.72 16.26 3.23
C LEU A 30 -8.60 16.39 1.72
N TYR A 31 -9.64 16.93 1.08
CA TYR A 31 -9.61 17.18 -0.35
C TYR A 31 -8.65 18.34 -0.67
N GLY A 32 -7.82 18.16 -1.68
CA GLY A 32 -6.77 19.12 -2.06
C GLY A 32 -5.43 18.92 -1.34
N GLU A 33 -5.28 17.90 -0.49
CA GLU A 33 -3.99 17.59 0.14
C GLU A 33 -2.99 16.88 -0.79
N GLY A 34 -3.50 16.31 -1.89
CA GLY A 34 -2.73 15.54 -2.85
C GLY A 34 -2.47 14.10 -2.39
N PHE A 35 -2.33 13.20 -3.36
CA PHE A 35 -2.19 11.76 -3.11
C PHE A 35 -1.01 11.39 -2.20
N VAL A 36 0.17 11.96 -2.44
CA VAL A 36 1.38 11.61 -1.66
C VAL A 36 1.18 11.92 -0.18
N LYS A 37 0.52 13.04 0.15
CA LYS A 37 0.24 13.44 1.53
C LYS A 37 -0.83 12.56 2.17
N ALA A 38 -1.90 12.26 1.43
CA ALA A 38 -2.94 11.33 1.88
C ALA A 38 -2.37 9.92 2.15
N PHE A 39 -1.51 9.42 1.26
CA PHE A 39 -0.88 8.11 1.39
C PHE A 39 0.15 8.06 2.53
N MET A 40 0.85 9.16 2.80
CA MET A 40 1.73 9.27 3.97
C MET A 40 0.94 9.22 5.29
N ARG A 41 -0.17 9.96 5.38
CA ARG A 41 -1.06 9.91 6.56
C ARG A 41 -1.64 8.51 6.77
N LEU A 42 -2.04 7.83 5.70
CA LEU A 42 -2.46 6.43 5.78
C LEU A 42 -1.38 5.55 6.42
N GLN A 43 -0.11 5.67 5.98
CA GLN A 43 0.99 4.90 6.57
C GLN A 43 1.21 5.24 8.05
N GLN A 44 1.07 6.51 8.44
CA GLN A 44 1.16 6.92 9.84
C GLN A 44 0.06 6.29 10.70
N GLU A 45 -1.18 6.26 10.21
CA GLU A 45 -2.28 5.62 10.94
C GLU A 45 -2.10 4.10 11.03
N ILE A 46 -1.60 3.45 9.97
CA ILE A 46 -1.28 2.01 10.01
C ILE A 46 -0.26 1.70 11.11
N ILE A 47 0.80 2.51 11.25
CA ILE A 47 1.83 2.30 12.28
C ILE A 47 1.29 2.51 13.69
N LYS A 48 0.30 3.41 13.87
CA LYS A 48 -0.32 3.60 15.19
C LYS A 48 -1.12 2.40 15.64
N VAL A 49 -1.72 1.65 14.70
CA VAL A 49 -2.61 0.52 15.01
C VAL A 49 -1.98 -0.85 14.76
N SER A 50 -0.81 -0.90 14.14
CA SER A 50 -0.14 -2.13 13.73
C SER A 50 1.38 -2.04 13.96
N ASP A 51 1.97 -3.06 14.58
CA ASP A 51 3.42 -3.23 14.71
C ASP A 51 4.06 -3.87 13.45
N ASP A 52 3.27 -4.06 12.38
CA ASP A 52 3.74 -4.71 11.17
C ASP A 52 4.80 -3.88 10.43
N ARG A 53 6.04 -4.36 10.46
CA ARG A 53 7.20 -3.70 9.85
C ARG A 53 7.20 -3.76 8.32
N SER A 54 6.28 -4.50 7.70
CA SER A 54 6.21 -4.57 6.23
C SER A 54 5.84 -3.23 5.59
N ILE A 55 5.36 -2.27 6.38
CA ILE A 55 5.13 -0.88 5.95
C ILE A 55 6.42 -0.20 5.46
N PHE A 56 7.59 -0.63 5.92
CA PHE A 56 8.89 -0.11 5.47
C PHE A 56 9.51 -0.93 4.33
N ALA A 57 8.86 -2.04 3.92
CA ALA A 57 9.32 -2.86 2.82
C ALA A 57 8.88 -2.26 1.47
N TRP A 58 9.32 -1.05 1.15
CA TRP A 58 9.13 -0.43 -0.16
C TRP A 58 10.49 -0.15 -0.80
N ILE A 59 10.53 -0.10 -2.13
CA ILE A 59 11.74 0.19 -2.89
C ILE A 59 11.51 1.43 -3.71
N ALA A 60 12.39 2.40 -3.54
CA ALA A 60 12.30 3.64 -4.26
C ALA A 60 12.61 3.45 -5.76
N PRO A 61 11.99 4.23 -6.66
CA PRO A 61 12.26 4.16 -8.08
C PRO A 61 13.74 4.44 -8.40
N ILE A 62 14.29 3.68 -9.35
CA ILE A 62 15.64 3.91 -9.87
C ILE A 62 15.66 5.29 -10.55
N GLY A 63 16.63 6.12 -10.18
CA GLY A 63 16.84 7.45 -10.79
C GLY A 63 16.20 8.62 -10.04
N GLU A 64 15.40 8.38 -9.00
CA GLU A 64 14.93 9.47 -8.14
C GLU A 64 16.05 9.90 -7.18
N GLN A 65 16.57 11.11 -7.40
CA GLN A 65 17.60 11.74 -6.59
C GLN A 65 16.99 12.86 -5.75
N GLY A 66 16.95 12.68 -4.44
CA GLY A 66 16.40 13.67 -3.50
C GLY A 66 16.28 13.08 -2.09
N PRO A 67 16.09 13.93 -1.07
CA PRO A 67 15.85 13.46 0.29
C PRO A 67 14.57 12.62 0.31
N ARG A 68 14.71 11.35 0.73
CA ARG A 68 13.59 10.43 0.93
C ARG A 68 13.14 10.47 2.38
N GLY A 69 11.82 10.47 2.58
CA GLY A 69 11.21 10.27 3.88
C GLY A 69 11.17 8.79 4.26
N LEU A 70 10.68 8.51 5.47
CA LEU A 70 10.50 7.16 6.01
C LEU A 70 9.42 6.35 5.24
N PHE A 71 8.51 7.05 4.58
CA PHE A 71 7.31 6.49 3.97
C PHE A 71 7.40 6.43 2.45
N ALA A 72 6.76 5.39 1.89
CA ALA A 72 6.57 5.26 0.46
C ALA A 72 5.69 6.40 -0.06
N LYS A 73 5.94 6.84 -1.30
CA LYS A 73 5.10 7.88 -1.94
C LYS A 73 3.92 7.31 -2.70
N SER A 74 3.94 6.01 -2.99
CA SER A 74 2.89 5.30 -3.73
C SER A 74 2.88 3.80 -3.39
N PRO A 75 1.72 3.11 -3.44
CA PRO A 75 1.63 1.66 -3.44
C PRO A 75 2.52 0.99 -4.50
N PHE A 76 2.81 1.68 -5.60
CA PHE A 76 3.69 1.18 -6.66
C PHE A 76 5.10 0.84 -6.15
N GLU A 77 5.59 1.54 -5.14
CA GLU A 77 6.91 1.29 -4.54
C GLU A 77 6.96 -0.03 -3.75
N PHE A 78 5.80 -0.60 -3.43
CA PHE A 78 5.68 -1.94 -2.86
C PHE A 78 5.61 -3.05 -3.93
N ARG A 79 5.66 -2.74 -5.24
CA ARG A 79 5.49 -3.73 -6.31
C ARG A 79 6.48 -4.90 -6.25
N MET A 80 7.68 -4.64 -5.72
CA MET A 80 8.74 -5.64 -5.59
C MET A 80 8.68 -6.40 -4.26
N SER A 81 7.84 -5.95 -3.33
CA SER A 81 7.66 -6.60 -2.04
C SER A 81 6.72 -7.78 -2.21
N ARG A 82 7.16 -8.97 -1.81
CA ARG A 82 6.29 -10.16 -1.85
C ARG A 82 5.13 -10.00 -0.87
N GLU A 83 4.05 -10.72 -1.16
CA GLU A 83 2.75 -10.66 -0.49
C GLU A 83 2.88 -10.61 1.05
N VAL A 84 2.29 -9.59 1.68
CA VAL A 84 2.10 -9.53 3.13
C VAL A 84 0.67 -9.98 3.37
N VAL A 85 0.53 -11.23 3.80
CA VAL A 85 -0.75 -11.83 4.15
C VAL A 85 -1.15 -11.31 5.53
N VAL A 86 -2.26 -10.59 5.64
CA VAL A 86 -2.86 -10.31 6.95
C VAL A 86 -3.58 -11.59 7.39
N SER A 87 -2.92 -12.40 8.22
CA SER A 87 -3.55 -13.57 8.84
C SER A 87 -4.73 -13.11 9.71
N LYS A 88 -5.95 -13.54 9.39
CA LYS A 88 -7.18 -13.30 10.18
C LYS A 88 -7.27 -14.15 11.45
N THR A 89 -6.16 -14.69 11.91
CA THR A 89 -6.02 -15.43 13.16
C THR A 89 -4.74 -14.92 13.79
N GLY A 90 -4.71 -14.74 15.12
CA GLY A 90 -3.63 -14.11 15.89
C GLY A 90 -2.30 -14.88 15.89
N THR A 91 -1.86 -15.38 14.73
CA THR A 91 -0.62 -16.07 14.46
C THR A 91 -0.35 -15.90 12.95
N ILE A 92 0.67 -15.11 12.61
CA ILE A 92 1.08 -14.89 11.22
C ILE A 92 1.89 -16.12 10.78
N SER A 93 1.28 -16.99 9.98
CA SER A 93 1.95 -18.14 9.36
C SER A 93 2.13 -17.87 7.87
N LEU A 94 3.38 -17.83 7.41
CA LEU A 94 3.74 -17.78 5.99
C LEU A 94 3.40 -19.12 5.31
N HIS A 95 2.29 -19.18 4.58
CA HIS A 95 2.03 -20.24 3.62
C HIS A 95 1.98 -19.64 2.21
N ILE A 96 2.93 -20.05 1.37
CA ILE A 96 3.09 -19.64 -0.03
C ILE A 96 2.02 -20.35 -0.86
N VAL A 97 1.06 -19.61 -1.41
CA VAL A 97 0.14 -20.14 -2.43
C VAL A 97 0.41 -19.43 -3.75
N HIS A 98 0.79 -20.22 -4.75
CA HIS A 98 1.05 -19.79 -6.12
C HIS A 98 -0.25 -19.21 -6.72
N ILE A 99 -0.26 -17.93 -7.14
CA ILE A 99 -1.40 -17.37 -7.89
C ILE A 99 -0.95 -17.04 -9.31
N THR A 100 -1.46 -17.81 -10.26
CA THR A 100 -1.33 -17.62 -11.71
C THR A 100 -2.11 -16.36 -12.13
N PRO A 101 -1.55 -15.50 -13.01
CA PRO A 101 -2.22 -14.26 -13.44
C PRO A 101 -3.46 -14.54 -14.32
N PRO A 102 -4.53 -13.71 -14.23
CA PRO A 102 -5.74 -13.91 -15.00
C PRO A 102 -5.51 -13.65 -16.49
N SER A 103 -5.90 -14.62 -17.31
CA SER A 103 -5.88 -14.59 -18.77
C SER A 103 -6.70 -13.42 -19.33
N ARG A 104 -6.04 -12.61 -20.16
CA ARG A 104 -6.60 -11.53 -20.96
C ARG A 104 -7.74 -12.06 -21.84
N VAL A 105 -8.93 -11.49 -21.70
CA VAL A 105 -10.09 -11.72 -22.57
C VAL A 105 -9.77 -11.23 -23.99
N PRO A 106 -9.95 -12.03 -25.07
CA PRO A 106 -9.84 -11.53 -26.43
C PRO A 106 -11.13 -10.83 -26.86
N GLN A 107 -10.98 -9.88 -27.80
CA GLN A 107 -12.04 -9.07 -28.41
C GLN A 107 -13.02 -9.89 -29.25
#